data_AF-A0A7Y5KQN8-F1
#
_entry.id   AF-A0A7Y5KQN8-F1
#
_cell.length_a   1.000
_cell.length_b   1.000
_cell.length_c   1.000
_cell.angle_alpha   90.00
_cell.angle_beta   90.00
_cell.angle_gamma   90.00
#
_symmetry.space_group_name_H-M   'P 1'
#
loop_
_entity.id
_entity.type
_entity.pdbx_description
1 polymer ?
#
loop_
_entity_poly.entity_id
_entity_poly.type
_entity_poly.pdbx_seq_one_letter_code
_entity_poly.pdbx_strand_id
1 'polypeptide(L)'
;MRNSNQCPKCSGVEILYLPELTDSERDKLAAYVGPPGWTSVPHFGIVTAYVCLGCGYTELYTADPRSIPYREVPGAKILKGTPQQPYR
;
A
#
# COMPACT_ATOMS: atom_id res chain seq x y z
N MET A 1 -10.47 7.88 2.28
CA MET A 1 -11.39 7.16 1.38
C MET A 1 -11.85 5.81 1.93
N ARG A 2 -10.96 4.95 2.44
CA ARG A 2 -11.29 3.57 2.88
C ARG A 2 -12.55 3.40 3.74
N ASN A 3 -12.78 4.31 4.69
CA ASN A 3 -13.89 4.19 5.65
C ASN A 3 -15.10 5.07 5.30
N SER A 4 -14.91 6.08 4.44
CA SER A 4 -15.91 7.13 4.18
C SER A 4 -16.40 7.16 2.73
N ASN A 5 -15.73 6.44 1.82
CA ASN A 5 -15.89 6.57 0.37
C ASN A 5 -15.84 8.03 -0.12
N GLN A 6 -15.09 8.89 0.59
CA GLN A 6 -14.91 10.29 0.27
C GLN A 6 -13.42 10.63 0.17
N CYS A 7 -13.07 11.43 -0.84
CA CYS A 7 -11.72 11.92 -1.05
C CYS A 7 -11.38 13.05 -0.06
N PRO A 8 -10.30 12.94 0.73
CA PRO A 8 -9.91 13.99 1.68
C PRO A 8 -9.36 15.26 1.00
N LYS A 9 -8.94 15.16 -0.26
CA LYS A 9 -8.37 16.28 -1.02
C LYS A 9 -9.42 17.18 -1.66
N CYS A 10 -10.46 16.61 -2.27
CA CYS A 10 -11.46 17.36 -3.04
C CYS A 10 -12.92 17.11 -2.61
N SER A 11 -13.14 16.31 -1.58
CA SER A 11 -14.48 15.92 -1.09
C SER A 11 -15.33 15.10 -2.09
N GLY A 12 -14.78 14.69 -3.23
CA GLY A 12 -15.46 13.84 -4.21
C GLY A 12 -15.82 12.46 -3.65
N VAL A 13 -16.90 11.87 -4.18
CA VAL A 13 -17.51 10.62 -3.68
C VAL A 13 -17.44 9.45 -4.66
N GLU A 14 -16.84 9.67 -5.84
CA GLU A 14 -16.54 8.61 -6.81
C GLU A 14 -15.14 8.07 -6.56
N ILE A 15 -15.07 6.95 -5.82
CA ILE A 15 -13.83 6.30 -5.41
C ILE A 15 -13.73 4.94 -6.08
N LEU A 16 -12.67 4.75 -6.87
CA LEU A 16 -12.29 3.44 -7.39
C LEU A 16 -11.53 2.68 -6.30
N TYR A 17 -12.01 1.47 -5.99
CA TYR A 17 -11.32 0.52 -5.13
C TYR A 17 -10.60 -0.53 -5.98
N LEU A 18 -9.29 -0.67 -5.76
CA LEU A 18 -8.45 -1.70 -6.38
C LEU A 18 -7.96 -2.64 -5.28
N PRO A 19 -8.50 -3.87 -5.18
CA PRO A 19 -8.15 -4.80 -4.09
C PRO A 19 -6.66 -5.16 -4.10
N GLU A 20 -6.06 -5.22 -5.29
CA GLU A 20 -4.65 -5.53 -5.49
C GLU A 20 -4.10 -4.59 -6.58
N LEU A 21 -3.01 -3.88 -6.28
CA LEU A 21 -2.20 -3.20 -7.28
C LEU A 21 -1.16 -4.16 -7.84
N THR A 22 -0.92 -4.08 -9.14
CA THR A 22 0.10 -4.86 -9.84
C THR A 22 1.12 -3.93 -10.48
N ASP A 23 2.39 -4.30 -10.39
CA ASP A 23 3.51 -3.59 -11.05
C ASP A 23 3.73 -4.12 -12.48
N SER A 24 3.39 -5.39 -12.71
CA SER A 24 3.42 -6.06 -14.02
C SER A 24 2.18 -6.93 -14.21
N GLU A 25 2.05 -7.61 -15.36
CA GLU A 25 0.97 -8.60 -15.57
C GLU A 25 0.99 -9.77 -14.56
N ARG A 26 2.12 -9.97 -13.85
CA ARG A 26 2.32 -11.13 -12.96
C ARG A 26 2.64 -10.76 -11.52
N ASP A 27 3.14 -9.54 -11.29
CA ASP A 27 3.67 -9.15 -9.99
C ASP A 27 2.74 -8.18 -9.28
N LYS A 28 2.32 -8.58 -8.07
CA LYS A 28 1.59 -7.70 -7.15
C LYS A 28 2.56 -6.70 -6.52
N LEU A 29 2.11 -5.46 -6.33
CA LEU A 29 2.84 -4.48 -5.55
C LEU A 29 2.83 -4.92 -4.07
N ALA A 30 3.99 -5.34 -3.57
CA ALA A 30 4.15 -5.96 -2.25
C ALA A 30 5.58 -5.75 -1.72
N ALA A 31 5.80 -6.03 -0.43
CA ALA A 31 7.14 -6.15 0.14
C ALA A 31 7.79 -7.46 -0.30
N TYR A 32 9.02 -7.34 -0.81
CA TYR A 32 9.82 -8.44 -1.34
C TYR A 32 10.98 -8.77 -0.41
N VAL A 33 11.17 -10.07 -0.12
CA VAL A 33 12.29 -10.58 0.68
C VAL A 33 12.97 -11.69 -0.12
N GLY A 34 14.14 -11.38 -0.68
CA GLY A 34 14.93 -12.33 -1.47
C GLY A 34 16.08 -11.65 -2.21
N PRO A 35 16.98 -12.42 -2.83
CA PRO A 35 18.01 -11.88 -3.72
C PRO A 35 17.35 -11.21 -4.94
N PRO A 36 17.92 -10.13 -5.50
CA PRO A 36 17.46 -9.59 -6.78
C PRO A 36 17.44 -10.69 -7.87
N GLY A 37 16.37 -10.78 -8.65
CA GLY A 37 16.27 -11.70 -9.80
C GLY A 37 15.66 -13.08 -9.54
N TRP A 38 15.14 -13.35 -8.34
CA TRP A 38 14.38 -14.57 -8.04
C TRP A 38 12.88 -14.32 -8.24
N THR A 39 12.18 -15.22 -8.92
CA THR A 39 10.76 -15.05 -9.33
C THR A 39 9.76 -15.83 -8.47
N SER A 40 10.24 -16.67 -7.55
CA SER A 40 9.43 -17.61 -6.75
C SER A 40 9.40 -17.28 -5.26
N VAL A 41 9.36 -15.99 -4.95
CA VAL A 41 9.66 -15.47 -3.61
C VAL A 41 8.36 -15.07 -2.93
N PRO A 42 8.22 -15.24 -1.60
CA PRO A 42 6.97 -14.95 -0.93
C PRO A 42 6.67 -13.44 -0.97
N HIS A 43 5.42 -13.09 -1.33
CA HIS A 43 4.95 -11.71 -1.33
C HIS A 43 4.30 -11.41 0.04
N PHE A 44 4.76 -10.35 0.70
CA PHE A 44 4.18 -9.88 1.96
C PHE A 44 3.60 -8.49 1.78
N GLY A 45 2.53 -8.14 2.46
CA GLY A 45 2.07 -6.76 2.42
C GLY A 45 1.50 -6.31 1.08
N ILE A 46 0.67 -7.14 0.43
CA ILE A 46 0.00 -6.79 -0.84
C ILE A 46 -0.70 -5.42 -0.68
N VAL A 47 -0.48 -4.53 -1.64
CA VAL A 47 -0.99 -3.17 -1.60
C VAL A 47 -2.36 -3.08 -2.27
N THR A 48 -3.32 -2.60 -1.51
CA THR A 48 -4.66 -2.19 -1.96
C THR A 48 -4.67 -0.68 -2.20
N ALA A 49 -5.43 -0.21 -3.19
CA ALA A 49 -5.56 1.22 -3.48
C ALA A 49 -7.01 1.71 -3.48
N TYR A 50 -7.19 2.95 -3.01
CA TYR A 50 -8.40 3.73 -3.20
C TYR A 50 -8.01 4.96 -4.02
N VAL A 51 -8.64 5.18 -5.18
CA VAL A 51 -8.33 6.26 -6.11
C VAL A 51 -9.56 7.14 -6.28
N CYS A 52 -9.44 8.44 -6.01
CA CYS A 52 -10.50 9.39 -6.32
C CYS A 52 -10.53 9.66 -7.83
N LEU A 53 -11.66 9.37 -8.48
CA LEU A 53 -11.81 9.58 -9.92
C LEU A 53 -11.91 11.06 -10.32
N GLY A 54 -12.28 11.94 -9.39
CA GLY A 54 -12.38 13.38 -9.66
C GLY A 54 -11.04 14.12 -9.65
N CYS A 55 -10.14 13.82 -8.71
CA CYS A 55 -8.89 14.59 -8.54
C CYS A 55 -7.61 13.74 -8.55
N GLY A 56 -7.72 12.42 -8.71
CA GLY A 56 -6.59 11.50 -8.77
C GLY A 56 -5.86 11.27 -7.45
N TYR A 57 -6.36 11.78 -6.31
CA TYR A 57 -5.78 11.48 -5.01
C TYR A 57 -5.89 9.98 -4.69
N THR A 58 -4.80 9.37 -4.24
CA THR A 58 -4.70 7.93 -4.00
C THR A 58 -4.26 7.64 -2.58
N GLU A 59 -4.96 6.73 -1.91
CA GLU A 59 -4.54 6.11 -0.65
C GLU A 59 -4.10 4.67 -0.93
N LEU A 60 -2.94 4.30 -0.38
CA LEU A 60 -2.40 2.94 -0.47
C LEU A 60 -2.40 2.28 0.91
N TYR A 61 -2.82 1.02 0.96
CA TYR A 61 -2.89 0.25 2.20
C TYR A 61 -2.22 -1.10 2.03
N THR A 62 -1.28 -1.41 2.91
CA THR A 62 -0.62 -2.70 3.01
C THR A 62 -1.53 -3.70 3.73
N ALA A 63 -1.85 -4.82 3.09
CA ALA A 63 -2.56 -5.93 3.70
C ALA A 63 -1.67 -6.67 4.71
N ASP A 64 -2.20 -6.98 5.89
CA ASP A 64 -1.47 -7.67 6.97
C ASP A 64 -0.03 -7.18 7.19
N PRO A 65 0.18 -5.91 7.58
CA PRO A 65 1.52 -5.34 7.70
C PRO A 65 2.39 -6.02 8.78
N ARG A 66 1.80 -6.84 9.65
CA ARG A 66 2.52 -7.57 10.71
C ARG A 66 3.24 -8.81 10.18
N SER A 67 2.85 -9.35 9.04
CA SER A 67 3.53 -10.50 8.43
C SER A 67 4.76 -10.13 7.61
N ILE A 68 5.00 -8.84 7.35
CA ILE A 68 6.20 -8.39 6.63
C ILE A 68 7.44 -8.74 7.45
N PRO A 69 8.36 -9.59 6.96
CA PRO A 69 9.57 -9.96 7.67
C PRO A 69 10.65 -8.88 7.44
N TYR A 70 10.37 -7.65 7.88
CA TYR A 70 11.22 -6.47 7.66
C TYR A 70 12.65 -6.64 8.19
N ARG A 71 12.89 -7.60 9.10
CA ARG A 71 14.24 -7.92 9.61
C ARG A 71 15.12 -8.61 8.57
N GLU A 72 14.51 -9.25 7.58
CA GLU A 72 15.18 -9.96 6.50
C GLU A 72 15.38 -9.09 5.26
N VAL A 73 14.74 -7.91 5.22
CA VAL A 73 14.87 -6.95 4.11
C VAL A 73 16.12 -6.09 4.32
N PRO A 74 17.13 -6.16 3.43
CA PRO A 74 18.33 -5.33 3.55
C PRO A 74 17.99 -3.84 3.56
N GLY A 75 18.47 -3.14 4.60
CA GLY A 75 18.28 -1.69 4.74
C GLY A 75 16.93 -1.25 5.34
N ALA A 76 15.99 -2.17 5.59
CA ALA A 76 14.74 -1.83 6.25
C ALA A 76 14.97 -1.42 7.72
N LYS A 77 14.29 -0.35 8.16
CA LYS A 77 14.37 0.18 9.52
C LYS A 77 12.98 0.62 9.99
N ILE A 78 12.67 0.37 11.25
CA ILE A 78 11.50 0.98 11.89
C ILE A 78 11.85 2.42 12.26
N LEU A 79 11.13 3.36 11.67
CA LEU A 79 11.19 4.78 12.03
C LEU A 79 10.11 5.06 13.09
N LYS A 80 10.47 5.77 14.16
CA LYS A 80 9.54 6.18 15.22
C LYS A 80 9.23 7.66 15.08
N GLY A 81 7.97 8.00 14.83
CA GLY A 81 7.48 9.38 14.79
C GLY A 81 6.78 9.79 16.08
N THR A 82 6.57 11.10 16.25
CA THR A 82 5.62 11.64 17.23
C THR A 82 4.19 11.47 16.70
N PRO A 83 3.22 11.07 17.54
CA PRO A 83 1.82 10.99 17.12
C PRO A 83 1.35 12.33 16.55
N GLN A 84 0.95 12.34 15.27
CA GLN A 84 0.18 13.42 14.68
C GLN A 84 -1.25 12.95 14.49
N GLN A 85 -2.20 13.89 14.42
CA GLN A 85 -3.56 13.56 13.99
C GLN A 85 -3.46 12.79 12.66
N PRO A 86 -4.25 11.72 12.46
CA PRO A 86 -4.25 11.02 11.20
C PRO A 86 -4.51 12.01 10.07
N TYR A 87 -3.88 11.79 8.91
CA TYR A 87 -4.25 12.50 7.69
C TYR A 87 -5.73 12.21 7.45
N ARG A 88 -6.58 13.19 7.75
CA ARG A 88 -8.04 13.09 7.62
C ARG A 88 -8.43 13.29 6.16
#